data_AF-A0A7I7STT6-F1
#
_entry.id   AF-A0A7I7STT6-F1
#
_cell.length_a   1.000
_cell.length_b   1.000
_cell.length_c   1.000
_cell.angle_alpha   90.00
_cell.angle_beta   90.00
_cell.angle_gamma   90.00
#
_symmetry.space_group_name_H-M   'P 1'
#
loop_
_entity.id
_entity.type
_entity.pdbx_description
1 polymer ?
#
loop_
_entity_poly.entity_id
_entity_poly.type
_entity_poly.pdbx_seq_one_letter_code
_entity_poly.pdbx_strand_id
1 'polypeptide(L)'
;MAVLVLIPTLATLTGVLGTSGFMITSTFASTALVLVIVAIVTLPAAVMLARHQARRTVWEREIRESERMAEESRRQPVAFVSHNLRTPLAGIQALSEAIVDGLVRGDEIRIQAKHIEHEPIRLSEMVDDLFEMSNIDAGAVRAPYDKVTLDEVIYRAS
;
A
#
# COMPACT_ATOMS: atom_id res chain seq x y z
N MET A 1 -21.44 22.53 -5.92
CA MET A 1 -22.67 21.89 -6.48
C MET A 1 -23.96 22.29 -5.75
N ALA A 2 -23.98 22.45 -4.42
CA ALA A 2 -25.18 22.91 -3.70
C ALA A 2 -25.71 24.30 -4.18
N VAL A 3 -24.81 25.20 -4.58
CA VAL A 3 -25.16 26.56 -5.03
C VAL A 3 -25.96 26.57 -6.36
N LEU A 4 -25.74 25.58 -7.24
CA LEU A 4 -26.40 25.52 -8.56
C LEU A 4 -27.89 25.16 -8.45
N VAL A 5 -28.28 24.43 -7.40
CA VAL A 5 -29.68 24.02 -7.15
C VAL A 5 -30.41 25.02 -6.25
N LEU A 6 -29.68 25.79 -5.43
CA LEU A 6 -30.26 26.74 -4.48
C LEU A 6 -30.95 27.93 -5.18
N ILE A 7 -30.41 28.36 -6.32
CA ILE A 7 -30.89 29.54 -7.05
C ILE A 7 -32.31 29.33 -7.62
N PRO A 8 -32.61 28.23 -8.37
CA PRO A 8 -33.98 27.99 -8.85
C PRO A 8 -34.97 27.65 -7.73
N THR A 9 -34.54 27.00 -6.64
CA THR A 9 -35.44 26.70 -5.51
C THR A 9 -35.78 27.94 -4.70
N LEU A 10 -34.82 28.85 -4.48
CA LEU A 10 -35.10 30.16 -3.88
C LEU A 10 -35.97 31.02 -4.78
N ALA A 11 -35.69 31.09 -6.09
CA ALA A 11 -36.49 31.87 -7.03
C ALA A 11 -37.96 31.40 -7.08
N THR A 12 -38.19 30.08 -7.06
CA THR A 12 -39.55 29.51 -7.01
C THR A 12 -40.22 29.75 -5.66
N LEU A 13 -39.49 29.61 -4.54
CA LEU A 13 -40.02 29.89 -3.20
C LEU A 13 -40.42 31.37 -3.03
N THR A 14 -39.57 32.31 -3.46
CA THR A 14 -39.86 33.75 -3.40
C THR A 14 -41.03 34.13 -4.31
N GLY A 15 -41.12 33.52 -5.50
CA GLY A 15 -42.28 33.68 -6.39
C GLY A 15 -43.59 33.15 -5.78
N VAL A 16 -43.54 32.03 -5.06
CA VAL A 16 -44.71 31.43 -4.40
C VAL A 16 -45.15 32.27 -3.18
N LEU A 17 -44.25 32.72 -2.32
CA LEU A 17 -44.61 33.58 -1.18
C LEU A 17 -45.12 34.96 -1.61
N GLY A 18 -44.54 35.55 -2.65
CA GLY A 18 -44.97 36.85 -3.18
C GLY A 18 -46.37 36.83 -3.81
N THR A 19 -46.77 35.68 -4.38
CA THR A 19 -48.11 35.50 -4.97
C THR A 19 -49.16 35.00 -3.97
N SER A 20 -48.73 34.26 -2.93
CA SER A 20 -49.61 33.62 -1.94
C SER A 20 -50.25 34.58 -0.93
N GLY A 21 -49.79 35.84 -0.84
CA GLY A 21 -50.43 36.86 0.00
C GLY A 21 -51.85 37.26 -0.44
N PHE A 22 -52.31 36.85 -1.64
CA PHE A 22 -53.54 37.39 -2.25
C PHE A 22 -54.63 36.36 -2.58
N MET A 23 -54.41 35.04 -2.52
CA MET A 23 -55.46 34.05 -2.82
C MET A 23 -55.39 32.79 -1.94
N ILE A 24 -56.34 32.67 -1.00
CA ILE A 24 -56.68 31.42 -0.31
C ILE A 24 -57.67 30.65 -1.20
N THR A 25 -57.23 30.04 -2.30
CA THR A 25 -57.98 28.99 -3.01
C THR A 25 -57.10 28.22 -4.00
N SER A 26 -57.28 26.89 -4.07
CA SER A 26 -56.84 25.85 -5.04
C SER A 26 -55.39 25.81 -5.57
N THR A 27 -54.73 26.96 -5.78
CA THR A 27 -53.36 27.07 -6.31
C THR A 27 -52.28 26.66 -5.30
N PHE A 28 -52.51 26.88 -4.00
CA PHE A 28 -51.63 26.42 -2.92
C PHE A 28 -51.43 24.91 -2.93
N ALA A 29 -52.49 24.16 -3.19
CA ALA A 29 -52.44 22.70 -3.29
C ALA A 29 -51.57 22.26 -4.48
N SER A 30 -51.70 22.93 -5.63
CA SER A 30 -50.86 22.67 -6.81
C SER A 30 -49.39 23.02 -6.57
N THR A 31 -49.08 24.14 -5.90
CA THR A 31 -47.69 24.50 -5.58
C THR A 31 -47.05 23.54 -4.57
N ALA A 32 -47.80 23.13 -3.55
CA ALA A 32 -47.33 22.14 -2.58
C ALA A 32 -47.07 20.78 -3.26
N LEU A 33 -47.95 20.37 -4.18
CA LEU A 33 -47.78 19.16 -4.97
C LEU A 33 -46.50 19.19 -5.83
N VAL A 34 -46.23 20.31 -6.51
CA VAL A 34 -45.00 20.47 -7.31
C VAL A 34 -43.75 20.39 -6.43
N LEU A 35 -43.73 21.03 -5.25
CA LEU A 35 -42.59 20.94 -4.33
C LEU A 35 -42.36 19.52 -3.82
N VAL A 36 -43.43 18.78 -3.51
CA VAL A 36 -43.34 17.37 -3.11
C VAL A 36 -42.78 16.52 -4.25
N ILE A 37 -43.26 16.70 -5.48
CA ILE A 37 -42.75 15.97 -6.66
C ILE A 37 -41.28 16.27 -6.90
N VAL A 38 -40.87 17.55 -6.82
CA VAL A 38 -39.46 17.94 -6.98
C VAL A 38 -38.60 17.30 -5.88
N ALA A 39 -39.02 17.35 -4.62
CA ALA A 39 -38.29 16.75 -3.50
C ALA A 39 -38.10 15.24 -3.65
N ILE A 40 -39.13 14.53 -4.14
CA ILE A 40 -39.09 13.09 -4.42
C ILE A 40 -38.03 12.75 -5.48
N VAL A 41 -37.71 13.65 -6.40
CA VAL A 41 -36.69 13.41 -7.44
C VAL A 41 -35.31 13.91 -6.99
N THR A 42 -35.22 15.10 -6.41
CA THR A 42 -33.94 15.75 -6.09
C THR A 42 -33.23 15.10 -4.91
N LEU A 43 -33.97 14.67 -3.88
CA LEU A 43 -33.36 14.04 -2.70
C LEU A 43 -32.69 12.70 -3.02
N PRO A 44 -33.33 11.73 -3.70
CA PRO A 44 -32.66 10.48 -4.04
C PRO A 44 -31.54 10.70 -5.07
N ALA A 45 -31.68 11.64 -6.02
CA ALA A 45 -30.61 11.97 -6.95
C ALA A 45 -29.37 12.53 -6.22
N ALA A 46 -29.56 13.42 -5.24
CA ALA A 46 -28.47 13.96 -4.41
C ALA A 46 -27.79 12.85 -3.58
N VAL A 47 -28.57 11.96 -2.95
CA VAL A 47 -28.02 10.82 -2.19
C VAL A 47 -27.28 9.85 -3.11
N MET A 48 -27.80 9.57 -4.30
CA MET A 48 -27.16 8.70 -5.29
C MET A 48 -25.81 9.28 -5.75
N LEU A 49 -25.77 10.57 -6.07
CA LEU A 49 -24.54 11.27 -6.46
C LEU A 49 -23.52 11.30 -5.33
N ALA A 50 -23.95 11.59 -4.10
CA ALA A 50 -23.07 11.58 -2.94
C ALA A 50 -22.45 10.19 -2.71
N ARG A 51 -23.26 9.12 -2.80
CA ARG A 51 -22.77 7.74 -2.70
C ARG A 51 -21.82 7.37 -3.84
N HIS A 52 -22.10 7.82 -5.06
CA HIS A 52 -21.24 7.57 -6.22
C HIS A 52 -19.88 8.26 -6.08
N GLN A 53 -19.85 9.50 -5.58
CA GLN A 53 -18.60 10.23 -5.33
C GLN A 53 -17.79 9.62 -4.19
N ALA A 54 -18.45 9.20 -3.10
CA ALA A 54 -17.78 8.55 -1.97
C ALA A 54 -17.01 7.29 -2.41
N ARG A 55 -17.60 6.49 -3.31
CA ARG A 55 -16.92 5.32 -3.88
C ARG A 55 -15.64 5.72 -4.61
N ARG A 56 -15.66 6.73 -5.48
CA ARG A 56 -14.42 7.13 -6.21
C ARG A 56 -13.26 7.48 -5.29
N THR A 57 -13.51 8.21 -4.21
CA THR A 57 -12.45 8.61 -3.28
C THR A 57 -11.82 7.45 -2.52
N VAL A 58 -12.61 6.41 -2.21
CA VAL A 58 -12.11 5.20 -1.54
C VAL A 58 -11.24 4.40 -2.52
N TRP A 59 -11.71 4.21 -3.75
CA TRP A 59 -10.94 3.48 -4.78
C TRP A 59 -9.62 4.19 -5.11
N GLU A 60 -9.61 5.52 -5.20
CA GLU A 60 -8.36 6.28 -5.43
C GLU A 60 -7.38 6.18 -4.26
N ARG A 61 -7.86 6.04 -3.02
CA ARG A 61 -6.99 5.83 -1.85
C ARG A 61 -6.41 4.44 -1.87
N GLU A 62 -7.25 3.44 -2.14
CA GLU A 62 -6.86 2.03 -2.16
C GLU A 62 -5.85 1.72 -3.27
N ILE A 63 -6.03 2.30 -4.47
CA ILE A 63 -5.04 2.21 -5.55
C ILE A 63 -3.71 2.84 -5.13
N ARG A 64 -3.73 4.05 -4.57
CA ARG A 64 -2.50 4.74 -4.13
C ARG A 64 -1.77 4.00 -3.00
N GLU A 65 -2.52 3.38 -2.09
CA GLU A 65 -1.95 2.59 -1.01
C GLU A 65 -1.31 1.30 -1.55
N SER A 66 -2.00 0.60 -2.46
CA SER A 66 -1.46 -0.56 -3.16
C SER A 66 -0.19 -0.22 -3.96
N GLU A 67 -0.18 0.89 -4.70
CA GLU A 67 0.99 1.37 -5.44
C GLU A 67 2.17 1.69 -4.52
N ARG A 68 1.91 2.33 -3.38
CA ARG A 68 2.96 2.61 -2.38
C ARG A 68 3.54 1.34 -1.79
N MET A 69 2.70 0.39 -1.39
CA MET A 69 3.18 -0.89 -0.85
C MET A 69 3.99 -1.68 -1.89
N ALA A 70 3.57 -1.65 -3.16
CA ALA A 70 4.33 -2.28 -4.25
C ALA A 70 5.70 -1.60 -4.47
N GLU A 71 5.78 -0.27 -4.35
CA GLU A 71 7.05 0.44 -4.47
C GLU A 71 7.97 0.24 -3.25
N GLU A 72 7.41 0.15 -2.05
CA GLU A 72 8.16 -0.16 -0.82
C GLU A 72 8.72 -1.59 -0.85
N SER A 73 7.91 -2.59 -1.21
CA SER A 73 8.36 -3.97 -1.38
C SER A 73 9.50 -4.09 -2.41
N ARG A 74 9.53 -3.26 -3.46
CA ARG A 74 10.65 -3.22 -4.41
C ARG A 74 11.95 -2.65 -3.85
N ARG A 75 11.90 -1.72 -2.89
CA ARG A 75 13.07 -0.94 -2.44
C ARG A 75 13.64 -1.39 -1.11
N GLN A 76 12.78 -1.87 -0.22
CA GLN A 76 13.14 -2.27 1.14
C GLN A 76 14.18 -3.41 1.19
N PRO A 77 14.14 -4.43 0.32
CA PRO A 77 15.09 -5.55 0.37
C PRO A 77 16.52 -5.12 0.04
N VAL A 78 16.69 -4.30 -1.01
CA VAL A 78 18.01 -3.87 -1.51
C VAL A 78 18.71 -2.94 -0.52
N ALA A 79 17.98 -2.00 0.08
CA ALA A 79 18.53 -1.08 1.06
C ALA A 79 18.97 -1.81 2.35
N PHE A 80 18.17 -2.77 2.80
CA PHE A 80 18.49 -3.59 3.97
C PHE A 80 19.76 -4.42 3.76
N VAL A 81 19.89 -5.11 2.62
CA VAL A 81 21.06 -5.93 2.35
C VAL A 81 22.31 -5.08 2.13
N SER A 82 22.22 -3.96 1.42
CA SER A 82 23.36 -3.06 1.22
C SER A 82 23.97 -2.58 2.55
N HIS A 83 23.14 -2.31 3.56
CA HIS A 83 23.61 -1.93 4.89
C HIS A 83 24.27 -3.11 5.63
N ASN A 84 23.64 -4.29 5.57
CA ASN A 84 24.15 -5.49 6.25
C ASN A 84 25.42 -6.05 5.61
N LEU A 85 25.64 -5.85 4.30
CA LEU A 85 26.87 -6.24 3.61
C LEU A 85 28.05 -5.29 3.89
N ARG A 86 27.79 -4.01 4.21
CA ARG A 86 28.86 -3.03 4.44
C ARG A 86 29.71 -3.35 5.67
N THR A 87 29.07 -3.82 6.75
CA THR A 87 29.73 -4.18 8.01
C THR A 87 30.76 -5.31 7.85
N PRO A 88 30.40 -6.50 7.32
CA PRO A 88 31.36 -7.58 7.08
C PRO A 88 32.42 -7.20 6.04
N LEU A 89 32.07 -6.44 4.99
CA LEU A 89 33.05 -5.94 4.02
C LEU A 89 34.11 -5.05 4.67
N ALA A 90 33.70 -4.12 5.54
CA ALA A 90 34.62 -3.29 6.30
C ALA A 90 35.48 -4.13 7.26
N GLY A 91 34.94 -5.20 7.84
CA GLY A 91 35.68 -6.16 8.67
C GLY A 91 36.77 -6.88 7.89
N ILE A 92 36.46 -7.41 6.71
CA ILE A 92 37.45 -8.04 5.81
C ILE A 92 38.55 -7.05 5.45
N GLN A 93 38.17 -5.81 5.09
CA GLN A 93 39.13 -4.79 4.71
C GLN A 93 40.07 -4.43 5.87
N ALA A 94 39.53 -4.23 7.08
CA ALA A 94 40.33 -3.94 8.27
C ALA A 94 41.25 -5.09 8.66
N LEU A 95 40.78 -6.35 8.58
CA LEU A 95 41.60 -7.53 8.83
C LEU A 95 42.70 -7.69 7.78
N SER A 96 42.39 -7.43 6.51
CA SER A 96 43.38 -7.47 5.42
C SER A 96 44.45 -6.39 5.60
N GLU A 97 44.07 -5.16 5.95
CA GLU A 97 45.01 -4.08 6.26
C GLU A 97 45.89 -4.44 7.46
N ALA A 98 45.31 -4.99 8.54
CA ALA A 98 46.06 -5.40 9.72
C ALA A 98 47.08 -6.52 9.44
N ILE A 99 46.80 -7.42 8.50
CA ILE A 99 47.75 -8.44 8.04
C ILE A 99 48.85 -7.80 7.20
N VAL A 100 48.50 -6.91 6.25
CA VAL A 100 49.46 -6.23 5.36
C VAL A 100 50.42 -5.32 6.14
N ASP A 101 49.91 -4.58 7.11
CA ASP A 101 50.69 -3.70 7.98
C ASP A 101 51.50 -4.48 9.05
N GLY A 102 51.35 -5.81 9.08
CA GLY A 102 52.09 -6.69 9.99
C GLY A 102 51.72 -6.51 11.47
N LEU A 103 50.52 -5.99 11.76
CA LEU A 103 49.94 -5.96 13.11
C LEU A 103 49.56 -7.36 13.59
N VAL A 104 49.13 -8.23 12.68
CA VAL A 104 48.82 -9.65 12.95
C VAL A 104 50.01 -10.53 12.57
N ARG A 105 50.43 -11.44 13.46
CA ARG A 105 51.66 -12.23 13.26
C ARG A 105 51.52 -13.71 13.64
N GLY A 106 52.36 -14.55 13.03
CA GLY A 106 52.44 -15.97 13.36
C GLY A 106 51.13 -16.70 13.08
N ASP A 107 50.68 -17.52 14.03
CA ASP A 107 49.47 -18.33 13.87
C ASP A 107 48.19 -17.51 13.77
N GLU A 108 48.18 -16.26 14.26
CA GLU A 108 47.02 -15.36 14.13
C GLU A 108 46.71 -15.01 12.67
N ILE A 109 47.71 -14.94 11.79
CA ILE A 109 47.49 -14.69 10.34
C ILE A 109 46.61 -15.79 9.76
N ARG A 110 46.82 -17.04 10.18
CA ARG A 110 46.07 -18.20 9.70
C ARG A 110 44.62 -18.16 10.17
N ILE A 111 44.38 -17.65 11.38
CA ILE A 111 43.04 -17.48 11.96
C ILE A 111 42.30 -16.34 11.25
N GLN A 112 42.94 -15.19 11.06
CA GLN A 112 42.34 -14.05 10.37
C GLN A 112 42.10 -14.32 8.88
N ALA A 113 43.01 -15.04 8.21
CA ALA A 113 42.84 -15.48 6.83
C ALA A 113 41.63 -16.42 6.67
N LYS A 114 41.41 -17.35 7.62
CA LYS A 114 40.19 -18.16 7.65
C LYS A 114 38.93 -17.32 7.84
N HIS A 115 38.98 -16.27 8.65
CA HIS A 115 37.84 -15.37 8.84
C HIS A 115 37.50 -14.64 7.53
N ILE A 116 38.52 -14.10 6.86
CA ILE A 116 38.39 -13.47 5.53
C ILE A 116 37.86 -14.46 4.48
N GLU A 117 38.21 -15.74 4.56
CA GLU A 117 37.73 -16.78 3.65
C GLU A 117 36.24 -17.09 3.83
N HIS A 118 35.73 -17.07 5.06
CA HIS A 118 34.33 -17.41 5.36
C HIS A 118 33.36 -16.25 5.14
N GLU A 119 33.80 -15.01 5.32
CA GLU A 119 32.93 -13.84 5.22
C GLU A 119 32.24 -13.71 3.84
N PRO A 120 32.92 -13.91 2.68
CA PRO A 120 32.29 -13.91 1.36
C PRO A 120 31.21 -14.98 1.17
N ILE A 121 31.35 -16.15 1.81
CA ILE A 121 30.34 -17.22 1.77
C ILE A 121 29.07 -16.71 2.45
N ARG A 122 29.22 -16.12 3.63
CA ARG A 122 28.11 -15.52 4.38
C ARG A 122 27.46 -14.33 3.66
N LEU A 123 28.22 -13.53 2.92
CA LEU A 123 27.67 -12.48 2.06
C LEU A 123 26.85 -13.05 0.90
N SER A 124 27.29 -14.18 0.33
CA SER A 124 26.58 -14.85 -0.75
C SER A 124 25.24 -15.41 -0.25
N GLU A 125 25.22 -16.04 0.92
CA GLU A 125 23.98 -16.49 1.58
C GLU A 125 23.00 -15.34 1.82
N MET A 126 23.46 -14.19 2.32
CA MET A 126 22.60 -13.00 2.52
C MET A 126 22.03 -12.44 1.21
N VAL A 127 22.77 -12.57 0.10
CA VAL A 127 22.31 -12.16 -1.23
C VAL A 127 21.32 -13.18 -1.80
N ASP A 128 21.52 -14.47 -1.56
CA ASP A 128 20.58 -15.51 -1.97
C ASP A 128 19.25 -15.39 -1.21
N ASP A 129 19.29 -15.15 0.10
CA ASP A 129 18.11 -14.86 0.94
C ASP A 129 17.32 -13.64 0.40
N LEU A 130 18.03 -12.62 -0.10
CA LEU A 130 17.43 -11.46 -0.74
C LEU A 130 16.69 -11.81 -2.03
N PHE A 131 17.31 -12.63 -2.87
CA PHE A 131 16.71 -13.10 -4.12
C PHE A 131 15.49 -13.99 -3.85
N GLU A 132 15.56 -14.85 -2.84
CA GLU A 132 14.44 -15.69 -2.41
C GLU A 132 13.27 -14.82 -1.93
N MET A 133 13.53 -13.85 -1.06
CA MET A 133 12.51 -12.92 -0.56
C MET A 133 11.90 -12.07 -1.68
N SER A 134 12.73 -11.59 -2.62
CA SER A 134 12.25 -10.86 -3.81
C SER A 134 11.39 -11.73 -4.75
N ASN A 135 11.69 -13.02 -4.86
CA ASN A 135 10.91 -13.96 -5.67
C ASN A 135 9.57 -14.31 -5.01
N ILE A 136 9.53 -14.39 -3.68
CA ILE A 136 8.30 -14.59 -2.90
C ILE A 136 7.36 -13.37 -3.08
N ASP A 137 7.88 -12.16 -2.90
CA ASP A 137 7.11 -10.91 -3.04
C ASP A 137 6.57 -10.67 -4.46
N ALA A 138 7.32 -11.12 -5.48
CA ALA A 138 6.88 -11.06 -6.88
C ALA A 138 5.80 -12.12 -7.23
N GLY A 139 5.39 -12.97 -6.28
CA GLY A 139 4.46 -14.07 -6.50
C GLY A 139 5.02 -15.18 -7.40
N ALA A 140 6.34 -15.23 -7.59
CA ALA A 140 7.02 -16.21 -8.45
C ALA A 140 7.17 -17.58 -7.76
N VAL A 141 7.07 -17.64 -6.43
CA VAL A 141 7.05 -18.90 -5.68
C VAL A 141 5.67 -19.55 -5.78
N ARG A 142 5.44 -20.26 -6.89
CA ARG A 142 4.43 -21.31 -6.91
C ARG A 142 5.00 -22.51 -6.17
N ALA A 143 4.81 -22.58 -4.86
CA ALA A 143 5.06 -23.81 -4.11
C ALA A 143 4.17 -24.92 -4.73
N PRO A 144 4.74 -25.96 -5.33
CA PRO A 144 3.94 -27.11 -5.74
C PRO A 144 3.43 -27.78 -4.48
N TYR A 145 2.14 -27.58 -4.18
CA TYR A 145 1.47 -28.34 -3.14
C TYR A 145 1.28 -29.75 -3.66
N ASP A 146 2.11 -30.67 -3.20
CA ASP A 146 1.95 -32.09 -3.46
C ASP A 146 1.43 -32.81 -2.22
N LYS A 147 0.62 -33.85 -2.42
CA LYS A 147 0.10 -34.65 -1.31
C LYS A 147 1.20 -35.60 -0.83
N VAL A 148 1.92 -35.19 0.21
CA VAL A 148 2.89 -36.02 0.92
C VAL A 148 2.26 -36.67 2.16
N THR A 149 2.66 -37.90 2.45
CA THR A 149 2.22 -38.60 3.66
C THR A 149 3.04 -38.15 4.87
N LEU A 150 2.40 -38.14 6.05
CA LEU A 150 3.00 -37.57 7.26
C LEU A 150 4.27 -38.33 7.71
N ASP A 151 4.35 -39.63 7.41
CA ASP A 151 5.52 -40.48 7.66
C ASP A 151 6.74 -40.04 6.85
N GLU A 152 6.54 -39.57 5.61
CA GLU A 152 7.62 -39.10 4.73
C GLU A 152 8.25 -37.79 5.26
N VAL A 153 7.44 -36.91 5.85
CA VAL A 153 7.91 -35.63 6.40
C VAL A 153 8.71 -35.84 7.69
N ILE A 154 8.26 -36.75 8.56
CA ILE A 154 8.93 -37.06 9.84
C ILE A 154 10.29 -37.73 9.59
N TYR A 155 10.39 -38.57 8.56
CA TYR A 155 11.64 -39.25 8.21
C TYR A 155 12.71 -38.30 7.64
N ARG A 156 12.32 -37.22 6.94
CA ARG A 156 13.28 -36.23 6.39
C ARG A 156 13.75 -35.17 7.39
N ALA A 157 13.06 -35.01 8.52
CA ALA A 157 13.37 -34.00 9.54
C ALA A 157 14.27 -34.52 10.67
N SER A 158 14.70 -35.79 10.59
CA SER A 158 15.62 -36.45 11.53
C SER A 158 16.98 -36.70 10.87
#